data_AF-A0A822C2Y6-F1
#
_entry.id   AF-A0A822C2Y6-F1
#
_cell.length_a   1.000
_cell.length_b   1.000
_cell.length_c   1.000
_cell.angle_alpha   90.00
_cell.angle_beta   90.00
_cell.angle_gamma   90.00
#
_symmetry.space_group_name_H-M   'P 1'
#
loop_
_entity.id
_entity.type
_entity.pdbx_description
1 polymer ?
#
loop_
_entity_poly.entity_id
_entity_poly.type
_entity_poly.pdbx_seq_one_letter_code
_entity_poly.pdbx_strand_id
1 'polypeptide(L)'
;MNVFFFFLYVELFNYIAPLNLDVFPLNKIFHLWDMLLLGGSSFPLCIGVAILTQLKPLLLKADFNECILLFSELPEIDIERCIRDSIDIFATTPRSCTYREHASDITNYQINNDLDMDPFPLSDLKSERCPRISANDIVELNDLKASTASLKTSKVLLLDIRSSDEYMKAALPSSINISYERAFDNQDRIIDNRLQHLLDQHRTLVKVVIGNKNHKQTVDFTNNLITNNCTRVCLLHTGIDVF
;
A
#
# COMPACT_ATOMS: atom_id res chain seq x y z
N MET A 1 15.44 -3.30 3.84
CA MET A 1 14.24 -2.48 4.12
C MET A 1 13.12 -3.25 4.83
N ASN A 2 12.78 -4.49 4.45
CA ASN A 2 11.71 -5.28 5.10
C ASN A 2 11.97 -5.69 6.56
N VAL A 3 13.22 -5.93 6.97
CA VAL A 3 13.53 -6.28 8.37
C VAL A 3 13.45 -5.06 9.30
N PHE A 4 13.73 -3.86 8.77
CA PHE A 4 13.63 -2.60 9.51
C PHE A 4 12.18 -2.19 9.76
N PHE A 5 11.31 -2.36 8.76
CA PHE A 5 9.87 -2.14 8.92
C PHE A 5 9.25 -3.15 9.88
N PHE A 6 9.71 -4.40 9.91
CA PHE A 6 9.23 -5.40 10.88
C PHE A 6 9.73 -5.10 12.30
N PHE A 7 10.99 -4.68 12.48
CA PHE A 7 11.51 -4.23 13.79
C PHE A 7 10.79 -2.98 14.28
N LEU A 8 10.56 -1.98 13.41
CA LEU A 8 9.73 -0.82 13.75
C LEU A 8 8.29 -1.21 14.02
N TYR A 9 7.72 -2.17 13.28
CA TYR A 9 6.34 -2.59 13.50
C TYR A 9 6.22 -3.30 14.84
N VAL A 10 7.18 -4.16 15.21
CA VAL A 10 7.18 -4.83 16.51
C VAL A 10 7.48 -3.85 17.65
N GLU A 11 8.39 -2.89 17.48
CA GLU A 11 8.65 -1.87 18.52
C GLU A 11 7.56 -0.79 18.58
N LEU A 12 7.10 -0.20 17.46
CA LEU A 12 5.94 0.70 17.48
C LEU A 12 4.69 -0.01 17.97
N PHE A 13 4.42 -1.27 17.63
CA PHE A 13 3.25 -1.98 18.14
C PHE A 13 3.41 -2.33 19.63
N ASN A 14 4.63 -2.61 20.12
CA ASN A 14 4.92 -2.71 21.55
C ASN A 14 4.92 -1.34 22.27
N TYR A 15 4.96 -0.22 21.56
CA TYR A 15 4.76 1.14 22.08
C TYR A 15 3.31 1.64 21.94
N ILE A 16 2.53 1.06 21.02
CA ILE A 16 1.13 1.41 20.75
C ILE A 16 0.18 0.51 21.57
N ALA A 17 0.50 -0.77 21.80
CA ALA A 17 -0.37 -1.70 22.53
C ALA A 17 -0.41 -1.44 24.05
N PRO A 18 0.71 -1.08 24.69
CA PRO A 18 0.74 -0.28 25.91
C PRO A 18 1.27 1.10 25.51
N LEU A 19 0.40 2.09 25.32
CA LEU A 19 0.85 3.48 25.20
C LEU A 19 1.61 3.87 26.47
N ASN A 20 2.92 3.69 26.44
CA ASN A 20 3.80 4.01 27.54
C ASN A 20 3.75 5.53 27.74
N LEU A 21 3.25 5.92 28.90
CA LEU A 21 3.10 7.30 29.38
C LEU A 21 4.43 8.08 29.41
N ASP A 22 5.55 7.38 29.26
CA ASP A 22 6.91 7.94 29.33
C ASP A 22 7.41 8.50 27.99
N VAL A 23 6.68 8.28 26.89
CA VAL A 23 7.19 8.48 25.53
C VAL A 23 6.56 9.70 24.85
N PHE A 24 5.30 9.99 25.17
CA PHE A 24 4.60 11.17 24.67
C PHE A 24 4.03 11.97 25.84
N PRO A 25 4.06 13.33 25.78
CA PRO A 25 3.40 14.15 26.79
C PRO A 25 1.93 13.75 26.94
N LEU A 26 1.47 13.54 28.17
CA LEU A 26 0.14 13.01 28.48
C LEU A 26 -1.01 13.73 27.74
N ASN A 27 -0.92 15.05 27.62
CA ASN A 27 -1.91 15.89 26.95
C ASN A 27 -1.99 15.67 25.42
N LYS A 28 -0.92 15.16 24.81
CA LYS A 28 -0.84 14.84 23.38
C LYS A 28 -1.35 13.43 23.07
N ILE A 29 -1.24 12.51 24.05
CA ILE A 29 -1.67 11.11 23.93
C ILE A 29 -3.20 10.99 23.81
N PHE A 30 -3.96 11.80 24.55
CA PHE A 30 -5.44 11.72 24.54
C PHE A 30 -6.05 11.93 23.15
N HIS A 31 -5.53 12.89 22.38
CA HIS A 31 -6.01 13.16 21.01
C HIS A 31 -5.74 11.98 20.06
N LEU A 32 -4.65 11.24 20.26
CA LEU A 32 -4.37 10.03 19.51
C LEU A 32 -5.28 8.87 19.93
N TRP A 33 -5.54 8.71 21.24
CA TRP A 33 -6.42 7.67 21.75
C TRP A 33 -7.85 7.82 21.26
N ASP A 34 -8.39 9.03 21.28
CA ASP A 34 -9.75 9.29 20.79
C ASP A 34 -9.89 8.87 19.32
N MET A 35 -8.88 9.16 18.48
CA MET A 35 -8.89 8.75 17.07
C MET A 35 -8.62 7.26 16.87
N LEU A 36 -7.75 6.64 17.67
CA LEU A 36 -7.46 5.21 17.60
C LEU A 36 -8.67 4.36 18.03
N LEU A 37 -9.44 4.81 19.02
CA LEU A 37 -10.64 4.14 19.50
C LEU A 37 -11.82 4.28 18.52
N LEU A 38 -11.86 5.37 17.74
CA LEU A 38 -12.89 5.62 16.73
C LEU A 38 -12.55 5.06 15.34
N GLY A 39 -11.26 4.79 15.07
CA GLY A 39 -10.77 4.28 13.80
C GLY A 39 -10.96 2.78 13.61
N GLY A 40 -10.96 2.32 12.34
CA GLY A 40 -10.94 0.90 12.02
C GLY A 40 -9.62 0.23 12.43
N SER A 41 -9.55 -1.10 12.44
CA SER A 41 -8.38 -1.84 12.94
C SER A 41 -7.07 -1.53 12.21
N SER A 42 -7.13 -0.99 10.99
CA SER A 42 -5.98 -0.56 10.19
C SER A 42 -5.57 0.90 10.39
N PHE A 43 -6.38 1.73 11.05
CA PHE A 43 -6.04 3.13 11.31
C PHE A 43 -4.74 3.33 12.11
N PRO A 44 -4.41 2.50 13.14
CA PRO A 44 -3.12 2.58 13.82
C PRO A 44 -1.91 2.45 12.87
N LEU A 45 -2.06 1.73 11.75
CA LEU A 45 -1.01 1.61 10.74
C LEU A 45 -0.74 2.96 10.05
N CYS A 46 -1.81 3.71 9.76
CA CYS A 46 -1.70 5.04 9.15
C CYS A 46 -1.00 6.03 10.08
N ILE A 47 -1.27 5.96 11.39
CA ILE A 47 -0.56 6.72 12.43
C ILE A 47 0.93 6.38 12.42
N GLY A 48 1.28 5.09 12.39
CA GLY A 48 2.68 4.66 12.27
C GLY A 48 3.38 5.22 11.02
N VAL A 49 2.70 5.23 9.86
CA VAL A 49 3.24 5.81 8.62
C VAL A 49 3.40 7.33 8.73
N ALA A 50 2.45 8.04 9.35
CA ALA A 50 2.53 9.49 9.53
C ALA A 50 3.70 9.88 10.44
N ILE A 51 3.89 9.17 11.55
CA ILE A 51 5.06 9.32 12.43
C ILE A 51 6.35 9.10 11.64
N LEU A 52 6.45 7.98 10.92
CA LEU A 52 7.62 7.65 10.11
C LEU A 52 7.92 8.68 9.04
N THR A 53 6.89 9.29 8.47
CA THR A 53 7.03 10.35 7.47
C THR A 53 7.64 11.61 8.07
N GLN A 54 7.28 11.97 9.30
CA GLN A 54 7.90 13.10 10.01
C GLN A 54 9.36 12.79 10.39
N LEU A 55 9.66 11.55 10.77
CA LEU A 55 11.01 11.13 11.17
C LEU A 55 11.95 10.83 9.99
N LYS A 56 11.42 10.60 8.79
CA LYS A 56 12.18 10.22 7.58
C LYS A 56 13.45 11.05 7.33
N PRO A 57 13.46 12.40 7.43
CA PRO A 57 14.67 13.18 7.18
C PRO A 57 15.81 12.92 8.17
N LEU A 58 15.47 12.52 9.40
CA LEU A 58 16.44 12.13 10.43
C LEU A 58 16.92 10.70 10.20
N LEU A 59 15.98 9.77 9.97
CA LEU A 59 16.27 8.35 9.72
C LEU A 59 17.17 8.14 8.50
N LEU A 60 17.03 8.95 7.44
CA LEU A 60 17.86 8.84 6.25
C LEU A 60 19.31 9.35 6.45
N LYS A 61 19.57 10.09 7.52
CA LYS A 61 20.91 10.59 7.87
C LYS A 61 21.57 9.75 8.97
N ALA A 62 20.76 9.07 9.77
CA ALA A 62 21.20 8.30 10.91
C ALA A 62 21.81 6.95 10.50
N ASP A 63 22.79 6.47 11.25
CA ASP A 63 23.24 5.08 11.18
C ASP A 63 22.29 4.14 11.95
N PHE A 64 22.60 2.84 11.98
CA PHE A 64 21.75 1.85 12.65
C PHE A 64 21.59 2.11 14.15
N ASN A 65 22.68 2.47 14.84
CA ASN A 65 22.66 2.67 16.28
C ASN A 65 21.97 4.00 16.63
N GLU A 66 22.19 5.04 15.82
CA GLU A 66 21.49 6.31 15.91
C GLU A 66 19.99 6.14 15.68
N CYS A 67 19.57 5.26 14.76
CA CYS A 67 18.16 4.91 14.60
C CYS A 67 17.57 4.28 15.86
N ILE A 68 18.27 3.34 16.51
CA ILE A 68 17.81 2.70 17.76
C ILE A 68 17.60 3.76 18.86
N LEU A 69 18.57 4.67 19.02
CA LEU A 69 18.47 5.78 19.97
C LEU A 69 17.30 6.71 19.63
N LEU A 70 17.13 7.04 18.34
CA LEU A 70 16.06 7.91 17.86
C LEU A 70 14.66 7.34 18.13
N PHE A 71 14.47 6.03 18.04
CA PHE A 71 13.20 5.39 18.42
C PHE A 71 13.03 5.25 19.93
N SER A 72 14.13 5.14 20.68
CA SER A 72 14.08 5.06 22.14
C SER A 72 13.71 6.42 22.76
N GLU A 73 14.27 7.51 22.23
CA GLU A 73 14.04 8.87 22.75
C GLU A 73 12.86 9.58 22.10
N LEU A 74 12.44 9.14 20.91
CA LEU A 74 11.37 9.70 20.08
C LEU A 74 11.41 11.24 19.99
N PRO A 75 12.03 11.82 18.95
CA PRO A 75 12.16 13.27 18.83
C PRO A 75 10.78 13.91 18.69
N GLU A 76 10.69 15.23 18.87
CA GLU A 76 9.40 15.92 18.90
C GLU A 76 8.58 15.69 17.62
N ILE A 77 7.37 15.13 17.81
CA ILE A 77 6.40 14.87 16.75
C ILE A 77 5.29 15.91 16.82
N ASP A 78 4.92 16.46 15.66
CA ASP A 78 3.71 17.26 15.50
C ASP A 78 2.50 16.33 15.41
N ILE A 79 1.72 16.28 16.49
CA ILE A 79 0.58 15.37 16.65
C ILE A 79 -0.61 15.80 15.80
N GLU A 80 -0.86 17.10 15.67
CA GLU A 80 -1.94 17.63 14.84
C GLU A 80 -1.70 17.29 13.37
N ARG A 81 -0.44 17.46 12.93
CA ARG A 81 -0.02 16.98 11.61
C ARG A 81 -0.13 15.46 11.50
N CYS A 82 0.31 14.72 12.52
CA CYS A 82 0.24 13.26 12.51
C CYS A 82 -1.19 12.76 12.30
N ILE A 83 -2.17 13.33 13.02
CA ILE A 83 -3.58 12.95 12.92
C ILE A 83 -4.12 13.27 11.52
N ARG A 84 -3.89 14.49 11.03
CA ARG A 84 -4.32 14.91 9.68
C ARG A 84 -3.74 14.00 8.59
N ASP A 85 -2.42 13.79 8.61
CA ASP A 85 -1.73 12.96 7.63
C ASP A 85 -2.24 11.51 7.69
N SER A 86 -2.56 11.00 8.88
CA SER A 86 -3.10 9.64 9.07
C SER A 86 -4.50 9.46 8.51
N ILE A 87 -5.37 10.47 8.69
CA ILE A 87 -6.72 10.48 8.10
C ILE A 87 -6.62 10.48 6.58
N ASP A 88 -5.73 11.31 6.01
CA ASP A 88 -5.52 11.37 4.56
C ASP A 88 -4.95 10.05 4.01
N ILE A 89 -3.99 9.43 4.71
CA ILE A 89 -3.46 8.11 4.35
C ILE A 89 -4.56 7.07 4.39
N PHE A 90 -5.35 7.03 5.46
CA PHE A 90 -6.44 6.07 5.63
C PHE A 90 -7.51 6.22 4.54
N ALA A 91 -7.92 7.46 4.23
CA ALA A 91 -8.95 7.73 3.22
C ALA A 91 -8.49 7.49 1.77
N THR A 92 -7.18 7.53 1.51
CA THR A 92 -6.61 7.36 0.17
C THR A 92 -5.98 5.99 -0.08
N THR A 93 -5.93 5.13 0.94
CA THR A 93 -5.44 3.75 0.87
C THR A 93 -6.64 2.80 0.69
N PRO A 94 -6.66 1.98 -0.37
CA PRO A 94 -7.70 0.96 -0.54
C PRO A 94 -7.74 0.00 0.66
N ARG A 95 -8.93 -0.43 1.08
CA ARG A 95 -9.11 -1.21 2.32
C ARG A 95 -8.29 -2.50 2.29
N SER A 96 -8.32 -3.21 1.16
CA SER A 96 -7.60 -4.47 0.94
C SER A 96 -6.07 -4.34 1.07
N CYS A 97 -5.51 -3.15 0.83
CA CYS A 97 -4.07 -2.91 1.01
C CYS A 97 -3.61 -3.03 2.47
N THR A 98 -4.56 -3.00 3.42
CA THR A 98 -4.29 -3.18 4.86
C THR A 98 -4.81 -4.51 5.39
N TYR A 99 -5.15 -5.45 4.50
CA TYR A 99 -5.64 -6.78 4.86
C TYR A 99 -4.65 -7.53 5.74
N ARG A 100 -5.17 -8.14 6.81
CA ARG A 100 -4.45 -9.02 7.72
C ARG A 100 -5.39 -10.14 8.13
N GLU A 101 -4.95 -11.38 7.95
CA GLU A 101 -5.73 -12.59 8.27
C GLU A 101 -6.28 -12.57 9.71
N HIS A 102 -5.49 -12.09 10.66
CA HIS A 102 -5.84 -12.06 12.08
C HIS A 102 -6.31 -10.67 12.57
N ALA A 103 -6.72 -9.77 11.68
CA ALA A 103 -7.32 -8.52 12.11
C ALA A 103 -8.69 -8.78 12.79
N SER A 104 -8.87 -8.22 13.98
CA SER A 104 -10.15 -8.22 14.70
C SER A 104 -11.13 -7.23 14.07
N ASP A 105 -11.48 -7.40 12.79
CA ASP A 105 -12.55 -6.61 12.18
C ASP A 105 -13.90 -7.20 12.64
N ILE A 106 -14.59 -6.45 13.51
CA ILE A 106 -15.93 -6.78 14.05
C ILE A 106 -16.99 -6.85 12.92
N THR A 107 -16.66 -6.48 11.69
CA THR A 107 -17.54 -6.49 10.52
C THR A 107 -17.43 -7.77 9.68
N ASN A 108 -17.25 -8.93 10.33
CA ASN A 108 -17.44 -10.25 9.72
C ASN A 108 -18.92 -10.52 9.42
N TYR A 109 -19.48 -9.80 8.44
CA TYR A 109 -20.35 -10.47 7.49
C TYR A 109 -19.41 -11.01 6.40
N GLN A 110 -18.90 -12.21 6.65
CA GLN A 110 -18.26 -13.06 5.64
C GLN A 110 -19.28 -13.35 4.55
N ILE A 111 -19.47 -12.41 3.65
CA ILE A 111 -19.88 -12.77 2.29
C ILE A 111 -18.57 -13.25 1.69
N ASN A 112 -18.40 -14.58 1.58
CA ASN A 112 -17.38 -15.16 0.72
C ASN A 112 -17.66 -14.64 -0.69
N ASN A 113 -17.03 -13.53 -1.05
CA ASN A 113 -17.05 -12.98 -2.37
C ASN A 113 -15.68 -13.27 -2.96
N ASP A 114 -15.65 -13.95 -4.10
CA ASP A 114 -14.40 -14.31 -4.79
C ASP A 114 -13.55 -13.08 -5.15
N LEU A 115 -14.15 -11.88 -5.07
CA LEU A 115 -13.51 -10.59 -5.33
C LEU A 115 -12.73 -10.00 -4.15
N ASP A 116 -12.85 -10.55 -2.94
CA ASP A 116 -12.19 -10.08 -1.73
C ASP A 116 -10.82 -10.75 -1.47
N MET A 117 -10.13 -10.31 -0.42
CA MET A 117 -8.84 -10.87 0.00
C MET A 117 -9.01 -12.18 0.76
N ASP A 118 -8.19 -13.17 0.45
CA ASP A 118 -8.01 -14.40 1.25
C ASP A 118 -6.57 -14.48 1.81
N PRO A 119 -6.33 -15.31 2.85
CA PRO A 119 -4.98 -15.46 3.42
C PRO A 119 -3.98 -16.01 2.41
N PHE A 120 -2.74 -15.52 2.47
CA PHE A 120 -1.67 -15.95 1.57
C PHE A 120 -0.37 -16.25 2.31
N PRO A 121 0.49 -17.14 1.76
CA PRO A 121 1.69 -17.61 2.45
C PRO A 121 2.65 -16.48 2.84
N LEU A 122 3.29 -16.65 4.00
CA LEU A 122 4.33 -15.72 4.47
C LEU A 122 5.52 -15.61 3.50
N SER A 123 5.81 -16.64 2.71
CA SER A 123 6.82 -16.59 1.66
C SER A 123 6.52 -15.51 0.63
N ASP A 124 5.26 -15.37 0.25
CA ASP A 124 4.79 -14.46 -0.78
C ASP A 124 4.87 -13.03 -0.25
N LEU A 125 4.35 -12.80 0.97
CA LEU A 125 4.47 -11.55 1.72
C LEU A 125 5.93 -11.05 1.81
N LYS A 126 6.89 -11.95 2.02
CA LYS A 126 8.31 -11.59 2.13
C LYS A 126 8.94 -11.20 0.78
N SER A 127 8.41 -11.73 -0.32
CA SER A 127 8.90 -11.47 -1.67
C SER A 127 8.34 -10.16 -2.27
N GLU A 128 7.19 -9.72 -1.77
CA GLU A 128 6.49 -8.52 -2.22
C GLU A 128 7.01 -7.26 -1.50
N ARG A 129 7.15 -6.16 -2.25
CA ARG A 129 7.49 -4.82 -1.70
C ARG A 129 6.32 -3.83 -1.75
N CYS A 130 5.19 -4.24 -2.30
CA CYS A 130 3.94 -3.47 -2.34
C CYS A 130 2.80 -4.27 -1.68
N PRO A 131 1.74 -3.59 -1.20
CA PRO A 131 0.53 -4.30 -0.80
C PRO A 131 -0.20 -4.91 -2.02
N ARG A 132 -1.09 -5.86 -1.73
CA ARG A 132 -2.07 -6.36 -2.69
C ARG A 132 -3.36 -5.53 -2.63
N ILE A 133 -4.09 -5.51 -3.74
CA ILE A 133 -5.43 -4.91 -3.84
C ILE A 133 -6.43 -5.96 -4.31
N SER A 134 -7.61 -5.97 -3.70
CA SER A 134 -8.71 -6.88 -4.07
C SER A 134 -9.41 -6.42 -5.35
N ALA A 135 -10.13 -7.33 -6.00
CA ALA A 135 -10.96 -6.98 -7.15
C ALA A 135 -12.12 -6.07 -6.75
N ASN A 136 -12.70 -6.27 -5.56
CA ASN A 136 -13.77 -5.41 -5.04
C ASN A 136 -13.30 -3.95 -4.89
N ASP A 137 -12.10 -3.72 -4.35
CA ASP A 137 -11.54 -2.36 -4.22
C ASP A 137 -11.33 -1.71 -5.60
N ILE A 138 -10.98 -2.47 -6.65
CA ILE A 138 -10.86 -1.94 -8.01
C ILE A 138 -12.22 -1.49 -8.54
N VAL A 139 -13.27 -2.29 -8.32
CA VAL A 139 -14.65 -1.95 -8.71
C VAL A 139 -15.08 -0.67 -7.99
N GLU A 140 -14.91 -0.60 -6.67
CA GLU A 140 -15.25 0.59 -5.89
C GLU A 140 -14.48 1.83 -6.38
N LEU A 141 -13.16 1.72 -6.58
CA LEU A 141 -12.35 2.84 -7.07
C LEU A 141 -12.74 3.33 -8.47
N ASN A 142 -13.36 2.47 -9.29
CA ASN A 142 -13.90 2.81 -10.60
C ASN A 142 -15.35 3.35 -10.53
N ASP A 143 -16.17 2.85 -9.59
CA ASP A 143 -17.60 3.14 -9.48
C ASP A 143 -17.95 4.32 -8.56
N LEU A 144 -17.03 4.76 -7.69
CA LEU A 144 -17.18 5.90 -6.76
C LEU A 144 -17.48 7.27 -7.42
N LYS A 145 -17.86 7.30 -8.70
CA LYS A 145 -18.31 8.48 -9.46
C LYS A 145 -19.66 8.33 -10.18
N ALA A 146 -20.36 7.19 -10.05
CA ALA A 146 -21.72 7.09 -10.59
C ALA A 146 -22.73 8.01 -9.87
N SER A 147 -22.39 8.51 -8.67
CA SER A 147 -23.28 9.28 -7.80
C SER A 147 -23.16 10.81 -7.88
N THR A 148 -22.19 11.37 -8.62
CA THR A 148 -22.11 12.84 -8.83
C THR A 148 -21.70 13.16 -10.27
N ALA A 149 -22.41 14.10 -10.91
CA ALA A 149 -22.28 14.48 -12.32
C ALA A 149 -20.97 15.21 -12.69
N SER A 150 -19.83 14.77 -12.16
CA SER A 150 -18.50 15.32 -12.39
C SER A 150 -17.62 14.28 -13.09
N LEU A 151 -17.03 14.69 -14.22
CA LEU A 151 -16.17 13.95 -15.15
C LEU A 151 -15.58 12.61 -14.63
N LYS A 152 -15.87 11.53 -15.39
CA LYS A 152 -15.29 10.18 -15.27
C LYS A 152 -13.76 10.23 -15.28
N THR A 153 -13.12 10.37 -14.12
CA THR A 153 -11.68 10.14 -13.99
C THR A 153 -11.47 9.02 -12.99
N SER A 154 -10.95 7.89 -13.47
CA SER A 154 -10.62 6.72 -12.65
C SER A 154 -9.52 7.07 -11.64
N LYS A 155 -9.58 6.48 -10.44
CA LYS A 155 -8.54 6.62 -9.41
C LYS A 155 -7.42 5.60 -9.55
N VAL A 156 -7.55 4.67 -10.50
CA VAL A 156 -6.59 3.58 -10.74
C VAL A 156 -6.00 3.66 -12.15
N LEU A 157 -4.74 3.25 -12.26
CA LEU A 157 -4.08 2.92 -13.51
C LEU A 157 -3.88 1.40 -13.54
N LEU A 158 -4.64 0.71 -14.39
CA LEU A 158 -4.59 -0.73 -14.53
C LEU A 158 -3.51 -1.12 -15.56
N LEU A 159 -2.44 -1.76 -15.10
CA LEU A 159 -1.31 -2.20 -15.92
C LEU A 159 -1.36 -3.73 -16.07
N ASP A 160 -1.77 -4.23 -17.24
CA ASP A 160 -1.80 -5.66 -17.52
C ASP A 160 -0.48 -6.10 -18.15
N ILE A 161 0.28 -6.93 -17.44
CA ILE A 161 1.63 -7.31 -17.83
C ILE A 161 1.71 -8.63 -18.59
N ARG A 162 0.57 -9.28 -18.83
CA ARG A 162 0.49 -10.54 -19.57
C ARG A 162 0.94 -10.36 -21.01
N SER A 163 1.19 -11.48 -21.68
CA SER A 163 1.50 -11.45 -23.12
C SER A 163 0.37 -10.78 -23.90
N SER A 164 0.69 -10.14 -25.02
CA SER A 164 -0.34 -9.49 -25.85
C SER A 164 -1.39 -10.50 -26.35
N ASP A 165 -0.99 -11.76 -26.58
CA ASP A 165 -1.92 -12.83 -26.98
C ASP A 165 -2.93 -13.17 -25.88
N GLU A 166 -2.51 -13.21 -24.61
CA GLU A 166 -3.41 -13.42 -23.48
C GLU A 166 -4.33 -12.21 -23.24
N TYR A 167 -3.76 -11.01 -23.34
CA TYR A 167 -4.51 -9.76 -23.21
C TYR A 167 -5.63 -9.64 -24.27
N MET A 168 -5.34 -10.03 -25.52
CA MET A 168 -6.34 -10.00 -26.60
C MET A 168 -7.48 -11.02 -26.41
N LYS A 169 -7.26 -12.11 -25.67
CA LYS A 169 -8.32 -13.10 -25.40
C LYS A 169 -9.37 -12.54 -24.44
N ALA A 170 -8.91 -11.88 -23.37
CA ALA A 170 -9.75 -11.21 -22.40
C ALA A 170 -8.88 -10.28 -21.56
N ALA A 171 -9.37 -9.07 -21.28
CA ALA A 171 -8.69 -8.10 -20.44
C ALA A 171 -9.71 -7.26 -19.67
N LEU A 172 -9.26 -6.72 -18.54
CA LEU A 172 -10.06 -5.78 -17.77
C LEU A 172 -10.32 -4.50 -18.57
N PRO A 173 -11.57 -3.98 -18.59
CA PRO A 173 -11.87 -2.72 -19.25
C PRO A 173 -10.94 -1.59 -18.77
N SER A 174 -10.45 -0.77 -19.69
CA SER A 174 -9.53 0.35 -19.41
C SER A 174 -8.14 -0.04 -18.88
N SER A 175 -7.80 -1.34 -18.83
CA SER A 175 -6.42 -1.76 -18.60
C SER A 175 -5.53 -1.45 -19.80
N ILE A 176 -4.23 -1.34 -19.53
CA ILE A 176 -3.22 -1.06 -20.54
C ILE A 176 -2.23 -2.22 -20.54
N ASN A 177 -2.10 -2.90 -21.68
CA ASN A 177 -1.11 -3.95 -21.83
C ASN A 177 0.32 -3.39 -21.92
N ILE A 178 1.17 -3.78 -20.97
CA ILE A 178 2.61 -3.52 -20.93
C ILE A 178 3.31 -4.85 -20.65
N SER A 179 3.65 -5.60 -21.70
CA SER A 179 4.25 -6.92 -21.54
C SER A 179 5.52 -6.88 -20.67
N TYR A 180 5.59 -7.78 -19.69
CA TYR A 180 6.71 -7.93 -18.76
C TYR A 180 8.09 -7.89 -19.46
N GLU A 181 8.23 -8.62 -20.57
CA GLU A 181 9.50 -8.82 -21.28
C GLU A 181 10.10 -7.54 -21.88
N ARG A 182 9.29 -6.49 -22.06
CA ARG A 182 9.70 -5.25 -22.73
C ARG A 182 9.79 -4.06 -21.78
N ALA A 183 9.36 -4.22 -20.53
CA ALA A 183 9.24 -3.11 -19.60
C ALA A 183 10.58 -2.66 -19.01
N PHE A 184 11.48 -3.61 -18.72
CA PHE A 184 12.73 -3.37 -18.01
C PHE A 184 13.95 -3.91 -18.75
N ASP A 185 15.13 -3.32 -18.52
CA ASP A 185 16.41 -3.88 -18.93
C ASP A 185 16.93 -4.94 -17.93
N ASN A 186 18.10 -5.51 -18.22
CA ASN A 186 18.78 -6.47 -17.34
C ASN A 186 19.22 -5.88 -15.98
N GLN A 187 19.05 -4.58 -15.76
CA GLN A 187 19.36 -3.86 -14.52
C GLN A 187 18.08 -3.36 -13.83
N ASP A 188 16.92 -3.90 -14.20
CA ASP A 188 15.60 -3.55 -13.66
C ASP A 188 15.19 -2.08 -13.87
N ARG A 189 15.81 -1.38 -14.85
CA ARG A 189 15.45 0.00 -15.19
C ARG A 189 14.38 0.02 -16.26
N ILE A 190 13.43 0.95 -16.13
CA ILE A 190 12.34 1.11 -17.11
C ILE A 190 12.93 1.51 -18.47
N ILE A 191 12.67 0.72 -19.50
CA ILE A 191 13.06 1.01 -20.90
C ILE A 191 11.85 1.25 -21.82
N ASP A 192 10.66 0.83 -21.40
CA ASP A 192 9.44 1.08 -22.16
C ASP A 192 9.02 2.55 -21.98
N ASN A 193 9.19 3.34 -23.06
CA ASN A 193 8.84 4.76 -23.08
C ASN A 193 7.35 5.01 -22.81
N ARG A 194 6.47 4.09 -23.21
CA ARG A 194 5.03 4.21 -22.96
C ARG A 194 4.73 3.96 -21.50
N LEU A 195 5.34 2.95 -20.87
CA LEU A 195 5.24 2.73 -19.43
C LEU A 195 5.71 3.98 -18.68
N GLN A 196 6.91 4.50 -19.00
CA GLN A 196 7.45 5.70 -18.35
C GLN A 196 6.49 6.89 -18.47
N HIS A 197 5.98 7.17 -19.68
CA HIS A 197 5.01 8.24 -19.90
C HIS A 197 3.72 8.06 -19.10
N LEU A 198 3.18 6.85 -19.03
CA LEU A 198 1.97 6.55 -18.25
C LEU A 198 2.19 6.77 -16.75
N LEU A 199 3.33 6.33 -16.23
CA LEU A 199 3.67 6.53 -14.82
C LEU A 199 3.84 8.02 -14.48
N ASP A 200 4.43 8.80 -15.39
CA ASP A 200 4.61 10.24 -15.22
C ASP A 200 3.29 11.03 -15.33
N GLN A 201 2.42 10.65 -16.27
CA GLN A 201 1.10 11.27 -16.43
C GLN A 201 0.17 10.96 -15.26
N HIS A 202 0.28 9.78 -14.65
CA HIS A 202 -0.65 9.28 -13.64
C HIS A 202 0.00 9.10 -12.25
N ARG A 203 0.92 9.99 -11.88
CA ARG A 203 1.66 9.93 -10.60
C ARG A 203 0.77 9.82 -9.36
N THR A 204 -0.40 10.44 -9.36
CA THR A 204 -1.34 10.45 -8.22
C THR A 204 -2.29 9.26 -8.18
N LEU A 205 -2.43 8.50 -9.27
CA LEU A 205 -3.31 7.33 -9.31
C LEU A 205 -2.68 6.14 -8.57
N VAL A 206 -3.50 5.19 -8.16
CA VAL A 206 -3.05 3.87 -7.68
C VAL A 206 -2.72 3.01 -8.90
N LYS A 207 -1.50 2.49 -9.01
CA LYS A 207 -1.06 1.65 -10.13
C LYS A 207 -1.30 0.21 -9.72
N VAL A 208 -2.23 -0.45 -10.38
CA VAL A 208 -2.57 -1.85 -10.12
C VAL A 208 -1.93 -2.70 -11.21
N VAL A 209 -1.01 -3.57 -10.81
CA VAL A 209 -0.35 -4.50 -11.73
C VAL A 209 -1.17 -5.79 -11.77
N ILE A 210 -1.62 -6.13 -12.98
CA ILE A 210 -2.45 -7.29 -13.29
C ILE A 210 -1.59 -8.29 -14.05
N GLY A 211 -1.51 -9.52 -13.53
CA GLY A 211 -0.82 -10.63 -14.17
C GLY A 211 -1.63 -11.91 -14.08
N ASN A 212 -1.05 -13.00 -14.59
CA ASN A 212 -1.58 -14.34 -14.37
C ASN A 212 -1.29 -14.81 -12.93
N LYS A 213 -1.93 -15.91 -12.52
CA LYS A 213 -1.65 -16.62 -11.26
C LYS A 213 -0.19 -17.05 -11.07
N ASN A 214 0.65 -16.98 -12.11
CA ASN A 214 2.11 -17.09 -12.03
C ASN A 214 2.73 -15.84 -11.40
N HIS A 215 2.57 -15.73 -10.07
CA HIS A 215 2.90 -14.55 -9.27
C HIS A 215 4.31 -13.99 -9.47
N LYS A 216 5.32 -14.81 -9.79
CA LYS A 216 6.72 -14.36 -9.81
C LYS A 216 6.98 -13.18 -10.74
N GLN A 217 6.54 -13.25 -12.00
CA GLN A 217 6.73 -12.15 -12.95
C GLN A 217 6.01 -10.88 -12.50
N THR A 218 4.81 -11.03 -11.95
CA THR A 218 4.01 -9.90 -11.45
C THR A 218 4.64 -9.24 -10.22
N VAL A 219 5.20 -10.03 -9.30
CA VAL A 219 5.95 -9.57 -8.13
C VAL A 219 7.27 -8.89 -8.54
N ASP A 220 8.00 -9.48 -9.49
CA ASP A 220 9.24 -8.89 -10.01
C ASP A 220 8.95 -7.54 -10.68
N PHE A 221 7.89 -7.46 -11.49
CA PHE A 221 7.44 -6.22 -12.14
C PHE A 221 7.11 -5.12 -11.11
N THR A 222 6.31 -5.43 -10.09
CA THR A 222 5.94 -4.45 -9.05
C THR A 222 7.16 -4.00 -8.23
N ASN A 223 8.04 -4.93 -7.89
CA ASN A 223 9.29 -4.63 -7.19
C ASN A 223 10.21 -3.72 -8.01
N ASN A 224 10.26 -3.92 -9.33
CA ASN A 224 11.03 -3.07 -10.24
C ASN A 224 10.41 -1.68 -10.36
N LEU A 225 9.08 -1.55 -10.43
CA LEU A 225 8.42 -0.24 -10.36
C LEU A 225 8.80 0.54 -9.09
N ILE A 226 8.79 -0.12 -7.93
CA ILE A 226 9.15 0.50 -6.64
C ILE A 226 10.63 0.92 -6.63
N THR A 227 11.52 0.08 -7.16
CA THR A 227 12.96 0.37 -7.26
C THR A 227 13.22 1.60 -8.14
N ASN A 228 12.36 1.83 -9.15
CA ASN A 228 12.37 3.03 -9.99
C ASN A 228 11.57 4.22 -9.38
N ASN A 229 11.37 4.23 -8.06
CA ASN A 229 10.66 5.29 -7.31
C ASN A 229 9.18 5.50 -7.71
N CYS A 230 8.53 4.49 -8.28
CA CYS A 230 7.09 4.55 -8.51
C CYS A 230 6.34 4.40 -7.17
N THR A 231 5.42 5.33 -6.90
CA THR A 231 4.59 5.31 -5.68
C THR A 231 3.17 4.81 -5.98
N ARG A 232 2.48 4.36 -4.93
CA ARG A 232 1.09 3.86 -4.99
C ARG A 232 0.95 2.64 -5.92
N VAL A 233 1.93 1.74 -5.90
CA VAL A 233 1.90 0.48 -6.64
C VAL A 233 1.21 -0.59 -5.79
N CYS A 234 0.31 -1.35 -6.40
CA CYS A 234 -0.37 -2.49 -5.79
C CYS A 234 -0.36 -3.68 -6.76
N LEU A 235 -0.28 -4.88 -6.20
CA LEU A 235 -0.43 -6.12 -6.94
C LEU A 235 -1.90 -6.55 -6.91
N LEU A 236 -2.51 -6.89 -8.05
CA LEU A 236 -3.85 -7.48 -8.03
C LEU A 236 -3.81 -8.85 -7.35
N HIS A 237 -4.61 -9.00 -6.31
CA HIS A 237 -4.82 -10.27 -5.63
C HIS A 237 -5.44 -11.31 -6.57
N THR A 238 -5.00 -12.57 -6.47
CA THR A 238 -5.33 -13.72 -7.34
C THR A 238 -5.13 -13.57 -8.85
N GLY A 239 -4.74 -12.38 -9.33
CA GLY A 239 -4.47 -12.10 -10.74
C GLY A 239 -5.73 -11.85 -11.56
N ILE A 240 -5.63 -11.95 -12.89
CA ILE A 240 -6.75 -11.68 -13.80
C ILE A 240 -7.91 -12.67 -13.64
N ASP A 241 -7.66 -13.89 -13.18
CA ASP A 241 -8.64 -15.00 -13.11
C ASP A 241 -9.79 -14.74 -12.13
N VAL A 242 -9.70 -13.66 -11.34
CA VAL A 242 -10.75 -13.19 -10.43
C VAL A 242 -11.93 -12.52 -11.15
N PHE A 243 -11.76 -12.16 -12.44
CA PHE A 243 -12.76 -11.51 -13.28
C PHE A 243 -13.19 -12.42 -14.46
#